data_AF-A0A5J5NAB3-F1
#
_entry.id   AF-A0A5J5NAB3-F1
#
_cell.length_a   1.000
_cell.length_b   1.000
_cell.length_c   1.000
_cell.angle_alpha   90.00
_cell.angle_beta   90.00
_cell.angle_gamma   90.00
#
_symmetry.space_group_name_H-M   'P 1'
#
loop_
_entity.id
_entity.type
_entity.pdbx_description
1 polymer ?
#
loop_
_entity_poly.entity_id
_entity_poly.type
_entity_poly.pdbx_seq_one_letter_code
_entity_poly.pdbx_strand_id
1 'polypeptide(L)'
;MMISVCNNFVITNVNISAPDESPNTDGIHMSKTNKVRISNSTIGTGDDCVSMIHGTTNVTIENVKCGPGHGFSIGSLGHYDAEFDVFGITVRNCSLAYTENGARIKTYRNESPSKASGIIFQDLTMDHVKNPILIDQEYATIPGSVDSKVLISDVEFSNIRGTTISKIAVVLACSQSFPCKGITLKDIHLEYTGDPDHNEDTPFSSNCTNVKVNYIGEQLPPPCA
;
A
#
# COMPACT_ATOMS: atom_id res chain seq x y z
N MET A 1 15.54 -6.05 5.38
CA MET A 1 16.37 -5.16 6.23
C MET A 1 15.47 -4.52 7.28
N MET A 2 15.78 -4.65 8.57
CA MET A 2 14.98 -4.02 9.64
C MET A 2 15.55 -2.67 10.06
N ILE A 3 14.71 -1.64 10.12
CA ILE A 3 15.03 -0.31 10.67
C ILE A 3 14.08 -0.06 11.84
N SER A 4 14.62 0.05 13.04
CA SER A 4 13.81 0.25 14.24
C SER A 4 14.45 1.24 15.19
N VAL A 5 13.62 2.07 15.83
CA VAL A 5 14.06 3.05 16.85
C VAL A 5 15.15 3.98 16.28
N CYS A 6 15.01 4.36 15.02
CA CYS A 6 15.96 5.21 14.31
C CYS A 6 15.40 6.62 14.13
N ASN A 7 16.29 7.60 13.97
CA ASN A 7 15.92 8.96 13.61
C ASN A 7 16.95 9.53 12.65
N ASN A 8 16.48 10.15 11.56
CA ASN A 8 17.35 10.71 10.50
C ASN A 8 18.25 9.66 9.86
N PHE A 9 17.63 8.71 9.14
CA PHE A 9 18.32 7.58 8.51
C PHE A 9 18.17 7.62 6.99
N VAL A 10 19.24 7.27 6.26
CA VAL A 10 19.26 7.31 4.79
C VAL A 10 19.71 5.96 4.25
N ILE A 11 18.92 5.42 3.32
CA ILE A 11 19.26 4.25 2.51
C ILE A 11 19.33 4.70 1.06
N THR A 12 20.42 4.38 0.37
CA THR A 12 20.51 4.66 -1.06
C THR A 12 21.36 3.65 -1.81
N ASN A 13 21.05 3.41 -3.08
CA ASN A 13 21.83 2.53 -3.96
C ASN A 13 21.95 1.10 -3.43
N VAL A 14 20.90 0.59 -2.79
CA VAL A 14 20.87 -0.80 -2.32
C VAL A 14 20.19 -1.69 -3.34
N ASN A 15 20.68 -2.93 -3.44
CA ASN A 15 20.04 -4.00 -4.17
C ASN A 15 19.70 -5.11 -3.17
N ILE A 16 18.42 -5.42 -3.00
CA ILE A 16 17.92 -6.46 -2.10
C ILE A 16 17.18 -7.49 -2.95
N SER A 17 17.56 -8.75 -2.83
CA SER A 17 17.00 -9.84 -3.63
C SER A 17 16.68 -11.06 -2.79
N ALA A 18 15.46 -11.58 -2.90
CA ALA A 18 15.04 -12.90 -2.48
C ALA A 18 14.07 -13.49 -3.52
N PRO A 19 13.88 -14.82 -3.58
CA PRO A 19 12.87 -15.44 -4.44
C PRO A 19 11.46 -14.96 -4.10
N ASP A 20 10.56 -14.89 -5.10
CA ASP A 20 9.16 -14.46 -4.95
C ASP A 20 8.38 -15.38 -4.00
N GLU A 21 8.69 -16.67 -4.01
CA GLU A 21 8.04 -17.67 -3.18
C GLU A 21 8.63 -17.76 -1.77
N SER A 22 9.60 -16.89 -1.44
CA SER A 22 10.29 -16.92 -0.14
C SER A 22 9.49 -16.14 0.91
N PRO A 23 8.80 -16.82 1.83
CA PRO A 23 7.89 -16.16 2.75
C PRO A 23 8.62 -15.20 3.69
N ASN A 24 7.97 -14.08 4.02
CA ASN A 24 8.42 -13.13 5.04
C ASN A 24 9.82 -12.55 4.80
N THR A 25 10.18 -12.36 3.52
CA THR A 25 11.45 -11.77 3.12
C THR A 25 11.35 -10.27 2.84
N ASP A 26 10.75 -9.50 3.74
CA ASP A 26 10.62 -8.04 3.59
C ASP A 26 11.95 -7.36 3.19
N GLY A 27 11.90 -6.58 2.11
CA GLY A 27 13.03 -5.84 1.61
C GLY A 27 13.53 -4.83 2.63
N ILE A 28 12.69 -3.87 3.00
CA ILE A 28 12.94 -2.92 4.10
C ILE A 28 11.71 -2.86 5.00
N HIS A 29 11.87 -3.21 6.27
CA HIS A 29 10.83 -3.19 7.28
C HIS A 29 11.14 -2.09 8.31
N MET A 30 10.18 -1.19 8.56
CA MET A 30 10.37 -0.01 9.42
C MET A 30 9.38 0.02 10.57
N SER A 31 9.88 0.29 11.78
CA SER A 31 9.06 0.47 13.00
C SER A 31 9.64 1.58 13.88
N LYS A 32 8.78 2.36 14.55
CA LYS A 32 9.19 3.36 15.58
C LYS A 32 10.35 4.25 15.13
N THR A 33 10.29 4.72 13.89
CA THR A 33 11.40 5.41 13.23
C THR A 33 10.89 6.72 12.63
N ASN A 34 11.75 7.75 12.62
CA ASN A 34 11.40 9.07 12.14
C ASN A 34 12.43 9.62 11.14
N LYS A 35 11.99 10.36 10.12
CA LYS A 35 12.87 11.01 9.12
C LYS A 35 13.75 9.99 8.39
N VAL A 36 13.11 9.12 7.60
CA VAL A 36 13.80 8.14 6.77
C VAL A 36 13.73 8.55 5.31
N ARG A 37 14.86 8.43 4.60
CA ARG A 37 14.89 8.55 3.14
C ARG A 37 15.44 7.28 2.51
N ILE A 38 14.68 6.69 1.59
CA ILE A 38 15.08 5.53 0.78
C ILE A 38 15.12 6.00 -0.66
N SER A 39 16.25 5.84 -1.35
CA SER A 39 16.34 6.30 -2.73
C SER A 39 17.26 5.51 -3.67
N ASN A 40 16.88 5.43 -4.95
CA ASN A 40 17.70 4.83 -6.02
C ASN A 40 18.05 3.37 -5.73
N SER A 41 17.06 2.54 -5.40
CA SER A 41 17.27 1.16 -4.96
C SER A 41 16.46 0.18 -5.79
N THR A 42 16.93 -1.07 -5.84
CA THR A 42 16.19 -2.19 -6.44
C THR A 42 15.89 -3.19 -5.35
N ILE A 43 14.63 -3.59 -5.21
CA ILE A 43 14.16 -4.50 -4.19
C ILE A 43 13.23 -5.52 -4.86
N GLY A 44 13.62 -6.78 -4.85
CA GLY A 44 12.77 -7.90 -5.28
C GLY A 44 12.79 -8.98 -4.21
N THR A 45 11.64 -9.35 -3.69
CA THR A 45 11.51 -10.23 -2.52
C THR A 45 10.27 -11.09 -2.62
N GLY A 46 10.07 -12.03 -1.69
CA GLY A 46 8.81 -12.78 -1.56
C GLY A 46 7.83 -12.18 -0.56
N ASP A 47 8.10 -10.96 -0.08
CA ASP A 47 7.18 -10.18 0.75
C ASP A 47 7.27 -8.68 0.41
N ASP A 48 6.84 -7.80 1.31
CA ASP A 48 6.82 -6.34 1.13
C ASP A 48 8.18 -5.80 0.67
N CYS A 49 8.22 -5.03 -0.42
CA CYS A 49 9.43 -4.33 -0.83
C CYS A 49 9.85 -3.33 0.26
N VAL A 50 8.88 -2.53 0.70
CA VAL A 50 9.04 -1.65 1.85
C VAL A 50 7.78 -1.67 2.69
N SER A 51 7.90 -2.06 3.95
CA SER A 51 6.83 -2.09 4.94
C SER A 51 7.07 -1.05 6.04
N MET A 52 6.03 -0.26 6.33
CA MET A 52 6.04 0.82 7.32
C MET A 52 4.98 0.53 8.38
N ILE A 53 5.41 0.06 9.54
CA ILE A 53 4.53 -0.29 10.66
C ILE A 53 4.57 0.76 11.76
N HIS A 54 3.83 0.53 12.84
CA HIS A 54 3.57 1.46 13.94
C HIS A 54 4.76 2.36 14.33
N GLY A 55 4.49 3.66 14.50
CA GLY A 55 5.48 4.66 14.89
C GLY A 55 6.48 5.05 13.79
N THR A 56 6.22 4.67 12.54
CA THR A 56 7.01 5.10 11.39
C THR A 56 6.48 6.44 10.86
N THR A 57 7.34 7.46 10.84
CA THR A 57 6.92 8.84 10.58
C THR A 57 7.91 9.59 9.69
N ASN A 58 7.41 10.50 8.87
CA ASN A 58 8.22 11.36 7.98
C ASN A 58 9.17 10.53 7.09
N VAL A 59 8.61 9.68 6.25
CA VAL A 59 9.36 8.79 5.36
C VAL A 59 9.21 9.25 3.92
N THR A 60 10.31 9.28 3.18
CA THR A 60 10.31 9.48 1.74
C THR A 60 10.99 8.31 1.04
N ILE A 61 10.27 7.69 0.11
CA ILE A 61 10.75 6.62 -0.76
C ILE A 61 10.72 7.16 -2.19
N GLU A 62 11.85 7.19 -2.87
CA GLU A 62 11.97 7.79 -4.21
C GLU A 62 12.86 6.97 -5.14
N ASN A 63 12.49 6.83 -6.42
CA ASN A 63 13.29 6.12 -7.42
C ASN A 63 13.60 4.67 -7.01
N VAL A 64 12.62 3.96 -6.46
CA VAL A 64 12.75 2.55 -6.08
C VAL A 64 12.08 1.67 -7.12
N LYS A 65 12.81 0.65 -7.59
CA LYS A 65 12.27 -0.44 -8.39
C LYS A 65 11.89 -1.58 -7.45
N CYS A 66 10.62 -1.88 -7.36
CA CYS A 66 10.06 -2.95 -6.55
C CYS A 66 9.58 -4.08 -7.46
N GLY A 67 9.89 -5.33 -7.14
CA GLY A 67 9.41 -6.47 -7.90
C GLY A 67 10.44 -7.58 -8.08
N PRO A 68 10.07 -8.85 -7.88
CA PRO A 68 8.75 -9.33 -7.40
C PRO A 68 8.51 -9.01 -5.89
N GLY A 69 7.35 -9.40 -5.33
CA GLY A 69 7.01 -9.23 -3.90
C GLY A 69 5.66 -8.56 -3.63
N HIS A 70 5.44 -8.04 -2.42
CA HIS A 70 4.13 -7.52 -1.98
C HIS A 70 3.95 -6.00 -2.06
N GLY A 71 4.88 -5.27 -2.69
CA GLY A 71 4.73 -3.84 -2.97
C GLY A 71 5.15 -2.90 -1.83
N PHE A 72 4.60 -1.69 -1.83
CA PHE A 72 4.82 -0.68 -0.79
C PHE A 72 3.65 -0.69 0.20
N SER A 73 3.91 -1.10 1.44
CA SER A 73 2.86 -1.38 2.42
C SER A 73 2.97 -0.50 3.66
N ILE A 74 1.88 0.17 4.02
CA ILE A 74 1.66 0.68 5.37
C ILE A 74 0.93 -0.41 6.17
N GLY A 75 1.48 -0.76 7.32
CA GLY A 75 0.95 -1.79 8.21
C GLY A 75 1.58 -3.18 8.04
N SER A 76 1.04 -4.20 8.68
CA SER A 76 -0.25 -4.16 9.37
C SER A 76 -0.28 -3.26 10.62
N LEU A 77 -1.41 -2.58 10.82
CA LEU A 77 -1.70 -1.72 11.99
C LEU A 77 -2.94 -2.24 12.73
N GLY A 78 -3.10 -1.86 13.99
CA GLY A 78 -4.18 -2.28 14.86
C GLY A 78 -3.99 -3.67 15.46
N HIS A 79 -2.77 -4.21 15.46
CA HIS A 79 -2.50 -5.53 16.02
C HIS A 79 -2.26 -5.46 17.53
N TYR A 80 -1.46 -4.48 17.96
CA TYR A 80 -1.06 -4.33 19.35
C TYR A 80 -1.84 -3.23 20.06
N ASP A 81 -2.02 -3.40 21.37
CA ASP A 81 -2.48 -2.31 22.21
C ASP A 81 -1.45 -1.17 22.23
N ALA A 82 -1.96 0.07 22.20
CA ALA A 82 -1.14 1.28 22.21
C ALA A 82 -0.11 1.34 21.06
N GLU A 83 -0.52 1.00 19.85
CA GLU A 83 0.27 1.28 18.65
C GLU A 83 0.47 2.78 18.44
N PHE A 84 1.67 3.15 18.01
CA PHE A 84 1.97 4.51 17.58
C PHE A 84 1.47 4.75 16.16
N ASP A 85 1.01 5.97 15.91
CA ASP A 85 0.57 6.40 14.58
C ASP A 85 1.67 6.29 13.51
N VAL A 86 1.24 6.12 12.27
CA VAL A 86 2.05 6.25 11.06
C VAL A 86 1.62 7.50 10.33
N PHE A 87 2.55 8.41 10.05
CA PHE A 87 2.20 9.64 9.33
C PHE A 87 3.33 10.27 8.51
N GLY A 88 2.96 11.08 7.52
CA GLY A 88 3.93 11.82 6.69
C GLY A 88 4.74 10.87 5.82
N ILE A 89 4.06 9.98 5.09
CA ILE A 89 4.69 9.00 4.21
C ILE A 89 4.55 9.48 2.77
N THR A 90 5.64 9.47 2.01
CA THR A 90 5.63 9.78 0.59
C THR A 90 6.40 8.73 -0.18
N VAL A 91 5.71 8.03 -1.08
CA VAL A 91 6.31 7.12 -2.06
C VAL A 91 6.14 7.77 -3.42
N ARG A 92 7.25 8.10 -4.10
CA ARG A 92 7.18 8.81 -5.38
C ARG A 92 8.19 8.35 -6.42
N ASN A 93 7.82 8.44 -7.70
CA ASN A 93 8.68 8.11 -8.82
C ASN A 93 9.26 6.68 -8.71
N CYS A 94 8.39 5.70 -8.46
CA CYS A 94 8.77 4.30 -8.27
C CYS A 94 8.13 3.42 -9.34
N SER A 95 8.75 2.26 -9.61
CA SER A 95 8.17 1.26 -10.50
C SER A 95 7.92 -0.04 -9.75
N LEU A 96 6.78 -0.68 -9.99
CA LEU A 96 6.44 -1.99 -9.47
C LEU A 96 6.24 -2.96 -10.62
N ALA A 97 6.89 -4.12 -10.59
CA ALA A 97 6.76 -5.14 -11.61
C ALA A 97 6.52 -6.52 -11.00
N TYR A 98 5.50 -7.23 -11.47
CA TYR A 98 5.17 -8.59 -11.03
C TYR A 98 5.03 -8.69 -9.50
N THR A 99 4.38 -7.69 -8.89
CA THR A 99 4.11 -7.69 -7.45
C THR A 99 2.66 -8.08 -7.16
N GLU A 100 2.42 -8.67 -5.99
CA GLU A 100 1.08 -8.96 -5.51
C GLU A 100 0.30 -7.67 -5.28
N ASN A 101 0.95 -6.61 -4.76
CA ASN A 101 0.29 -5.33 -4.51
C ASN A 101 1.14 -4.17 -5.00
N GLY A 102 0.48 -3.05 -5.29
CA GLY A 102 1.11 -1.79 -5.63
C GLY A 102 1.31 -0.92 -4.39
N ALA A 103 0.41 0.03 -4.21
CA ALA A 103 0.31 0.87 -3.03
C ALA A 103 -0.72 0.26 -2.06
N ARG A 104 -0.26 -0.18 -0.88
CA ARG A 104 -1.09 -0.92 0.08
C ARG A 104 -1.14 -0.26 1.45
N ILE A 105 -2.31 -0.21 2.06
CA ILE A 105 -2.51 0.08 3.49
C ILE A 105 -3.35 -1.06 4.09
N LYS A 106 -2.82 -1.76 5.10
CA LYS A 106 -3.48 -2.92 5.73
C LYS A 106 -3.66 -2.72 7.24
N THR A 107 -4.86 -2.94 7.76
CA THR A 107 -5.16 -2.84 9.21
C THR A 107 -6.00 -4.02 9.66
N TYR A 108 -5.72 -4.57 10.85
CA TYR A 108 -6.48 -5.66 11.42
C TYR A 108 -7.91 -5.26 11.76
N ARG A 109 -8.85 -6.21 11.65
CA ARG A 109 -10.16 -6.16 12.30
C ARG A 109 -10.02 -6.36 13.83
N ASN A 110 -9.66 -5.27 14.52
CA ASN A 110 -9.41 -5.27 15.95
C ASN A 110 -9.80 -3.92 16.59
N GLU A 111 -10.02 -3.95 17.90
CA GLU A 111 -10.40 -2.82 18.74
C GLU A 111 -9.24 -1.85 19.05
N SER A 112 -8.00 -2.26 18.85
CA SER A 112 -6.81 -1.45 19.14
C SER A 112 -6.70 -0.24 18.19
N PRO A 113 -6.79 1.00 18.70
CA PRO A 113 -6.79 2.20 17.85
C PRO A 113 -5.37 2.66 17.51
N SER A 114 -5.21 3.19 16.31
CA SER A 114 -4.06 3.98 15.86
C SER A 114 -4.45 4.81 14.63
N LYS A 115 -3.53 5.62 14.10
CA LYS A 115 -3.77 6.41 12.88
C LYS A 115 -2.75 6.09 11.79
N ALA A 116 -3.22 6.08 10.54
CA ALA A 116 -2.40 6.18 9.34
C ALA A 116 -2.81 7.45 8.58
N SER A 117 -1.93 8.45 8.46
CA SER A 117 -2.34 9.71 7.81
C SER A 117 -1.26 10.55 7.14
N GLY A 118 -1.67 11.41 6.20
CA GLY A 118 -0.73 12.23 5.42
C GLY A 118 0.17 11.32 4.59
N ILE A 119 -0.45 10.48 3.79
CA ILE A 119 0.20 9.44 2.98
C ILE A 119 0.02 9.81 1.51
N ILE A 120 1.11 9.79 0.76
CA ILE A 120 1.12 10.11 -0.67
C ILE A 120 1.80 8.96 -1.42
N PHE A 121 1.10 8.39 -2.38
CA PHE A 121 1.63 7.51 -3.41
C PHE A 121 1.51 8.24 -4.74
N GLN A 122 2.64 8.63 -5.33
CA GLN A 122 2.65 9.49 -6.50
C GLN A 122 3.61 9.00 -7.59
N ASP A 123 3.29 9.22 -8.86
CA ASP A 123 4.18 8.90 -9.98
C ASP A 123 4.64 7.43 -9.93
N LEU A 124 3.68 6.51 -9.86
CA LEU A 124 3.95 5.07 -9.81
C LEU A 124 3.69 4.43 -11.17
N THR A 125 4.67 3.68 -11.68
CA THR A 125 4.49 2.85 -12.89
C THR A 125 4.35 1.39 -12.49
N MET A 126 3.32 0.72 -12.97
CA MET A 126 2.99 -0.67 -12.62
C MET A 126 3.07 -1.58 -13.83
N ASP A 127 3.64 -2.77 -13.67
CA ASP A 127 3.71 -3.80 -14.68
C ASP A 127 3.25 -5.13 -14.09
N HIS A 128 2.12 -5.66 -14.57
CA HIS A 128 1.51 -6.91 -14.10
C HIS A 128 1.32 -6.96 -12.57
N VAL A 129 0.92 -5.84 -11.95
CA VAL A 129 0.66 -5.79 -10.51
C VAL A 129 -0.72 -6.37 -10.22
N LYS A 130 -0.82 -7.33 -9.29
CA LYS A 130 -2.11 -7.99 -9.00
C LYS A 130 -3.12 -7.05 -8.34
N ASN A 131 -2.77 -6.37 -7.25
CA ASN A 131 -3.63 -5.39 -6.57
C ASN A 131 -2.99 -3.99 -6.59
N PRO A 132 -3.19 -3.18 -7.64
CA PRO A 132 -2.51 -1.90 -7.81
C PRO A 132 -2.68 -0.91 -6.65
N ILE A 133 -3.92 -0.66 -6.24
CA ILE A 133 -4.26 0.28 -5.16
C ILE A 133 -5.16 -0.45 -4.16
N LEU A 134 -4.68 -0.60 -2.93
CA LEU A 134 -5.36 -1.38 -1.91
C LEU A 134 -5.36 -0.65 -0.56
N ILE A 135 -6.56 -0.36 -0.04
CA ILE A 135 -6.78 -0.15 1.39
C ILE A 135 -7.61 -1.33 1.89
N ASP A 136 -7.07 -2.04 2.87
CA ASP A 136 -7.68 -3.23 3.47
C ASP A 136 -7.77 -3.07 4.99
N GLN A 137 -8.93 -2.65 5.48
CA GLN A 137 -9.24 -2.63 6.91
C GLN A 137 -9.87 -3.95 7.41
N GLU A 138 -9.87 -4.99 6.57
CA GLU A 138 -10.41 -6.33 6.83
C GLU A 138 -9.30 -7.37 7.03
N TYR A 139 -8.05 -6.91 7.15
CA TYR A 139 -6.86 -7.75 7.14
C TYR A 139 -6.86 -8.79 8.26
N ALA A 140 -6.55 -10.04 7.89
CA ALA A 140 -6.43 -11.20 8.80
C ALA A 140 -7.63 -11.39 9.74
N THR A 141 -8.84 -11.36 9.17
CA THR A 141 -10.10 -11.61 9.88
C THR A 141 -10.16 -13.00 10.50
N ILE A 142 -10.46 -13.08 11.79
CA ILE A 142 -10.72 -14.32 12.53
C ILE A 142 -12.12 -14.30 13.18
N PRO A 143 -12.71 -15.47 13.54
CA PRO A 143 -14.00 -15.48 14.24
C PRO A 143 -13.99 -14.62 15.50
N GLY A 144 -14.95 -13.71 15.62
CA GLY A 144 -15.05 -12.77 16.74
C GLY A 144 -14.36 -11.42 16.51
N SER A 145 -13.67 -11.23 15.39
CA SER A 145 -13.09 -9.94 15.01
C SER A 145 -14.14 -8.84 14.85
N VAL A 146 -13.85 -7.68 15.43
CA VAL A 146 -14.66 -6.46 15.32
C VAL A 146 -14.08 -5.51 14.27
N ASP A 147 -14.87 -4.55 13.81
CA ASP A 147 -14.42 -3.56 12.85
C ASP A 147 -13.12 -2.85 13.31
N SER A 148 -12.17 -2.70 12.39
CA SER A 148 -10.91 -1.98 12.65
C SER A 148 -11.17 -0.60 13.25
N LYS A 149 -10.41 -0.27 14.30
CA LYS A 149 -10.39 1.06 14.95
C LYS A 149 -9.21 1.93 14.50
N VAL A 150 -8.48 1.51 13.47
CA VAL A 150 -7.41 2.32 12.88
C VAL A 150 -8.02 3.41 11.99
N LEU A 151 -7.72 4.67 12.28
CA LEU A 151 -8.16 5.79 11.43
C LEU A 151 -7.20 5.96 10.25
N ILE A 152 -7.70 5.69 9.04
CA ILE A 152 -7.00 6.03 7.79
C ILE A 152 -7.53 7.38 7.30
N SER A 153 -6.64 8.35 7.12
CA SER A 153 -7.04 9.69 6.66
C SER A 153 -5.99 10.42 5.84
N ASP A 154 -6.42 11.33 4.98
CA ASP A 154 -5.53 12.19 4.20
C ASP A 154 -4.53 11.35 3.38
N VAL A 155 -5.08 10.51 2.51
CA VAL A 155 -4.32 9.62 1.62
C VAL A 155 -4.56 10.04 0.18
N GLU A 156 -3.47 10.32 -0.53
CA GLU A 156 -3.50 10.62 -1.96
C GLU A 156 -2.81 9.53 -2.75
N PHE A 157 -3.49 9.03 -3.77
CA PHE A 157 -2.88 8.27 -4.86
C PHE A 157 -2.95 9.14 -6.11
N SER A 158 -1.80 9.48 -6.69
CA SER A 158 -1.75 10.38 -7.84
C SER A 158 -0.80 9.94 -8.94
N ASN A 159 -1.23 10.10 -10.19
CA ASN A 159 -0.43 9.75 -11.38
C ASN A 159 0.11 8.31 -11.32
N ILE A 160 -0.80 7.36 -11.09
CA ILE A 160 -0.47 5.92 -11.06
C ILE A 160 -0.90 5.32 -12.39
N ARG A 161 0.06 4.72 -13.10
CA ARG A 161 -0.14 4.22 -14.46
C ARG A 161 0.41 2.82 -14.66
N GLY A 162 -0.13 2.09 -15.62
CA GLY A 162 0.46 0.84 -16.10
C GLY A 162 -0.54 -0.30 -16.21
N THR A 163 -0.13 -1.52 -15.86
CA THR A 163 -0.93 -2.73 -16.09
C THR A 163 -1.20 -3.51 -14.82
N THR A 164 -2.33 -4.24 -14.83
CA THR A 164 -2.74 -5.14 -13.77
C THR A 164 -3.29 -6.44 -14.32
N ILE A 165 -3.09 -7.51 -13.56
CA ILE A 165 -3.67 -8.82 -13.86
C ILE A 165 -5.00 -9.05 -13.16
N SER A 166 -5.52 -8.09 -12.36
CA SER A 166 -6.82 -8.23 -11.70
C SER A 166 -7.89 -7.34 -12.31
N LYS A 167 -9.12 -7.85 -12.39
CA LYS A 167 -10.28 -7.09 -12.87
C LYS A 167 -10.70 -5.96 -11.93
N ILE A 168 -10.43 -6.10 -10.62
CA ILE A 168 -10.66 -5.04 -9.64
C ILE A 168 -9.31 -4.39 -9.33
N ALA A 169 -9.01 -3.27 -9.98
CA ALA A 169 -7.68 -2.65 -9.89
C ALA A 169 -7.54 -1.69 -8.70
N VAL A 170 -8.66 -1.21 -8.17
CA VAL A 170 -8.71 -0.35 -6.99
C VAL A 170 -9.66 -0.97 -5.97
N VAL A 171 -9.16 -1.26 -4.78
CA VAL A 171 -9.94 -1.78 -3.66
C VAL A 171 -9.74 -0.87 -2.47
N LEU A 172 -10.80 -0.18 -2.03
CA LEU A 172 -10.81 0.64 -0.82
C LEU A 172 -11.81 0.07 0.16
N ALA A 173 -11.39 -0.97 0.89
CA ALA A 173 -12.20 -1.65 1.90
C ALA A 173 -12.00 -0.99 3.27
N CYS A 174 -12.80 0.02 3.59
CA CYS A 174 -12.70 0.75 4.85
C CYS A 174 -13.67 0.23 5.91
N SER A 175 -13.30 0.42 7.17
CA SER A 175 -14.06 0.01 8.35
C SER A 175 -15.42 0.70 8.38
N GLN A 176 -16.49 -0.06 8.66
CA GLN A 176 -17.83 0.51 8.80
C GLN A 176 -17.91 1.42 10.04
N SER A 177 -17.30 1.01 11.15
CA SER A 177 -17.27 1.80 12.37
C SER A 177 -16.25 2.95 12.37
N PHE A 178 -15.19 2.85 11.56
CA PHE A 178 -14.16 3.88 11.37
C PHE A 178 -13.88 4.13 9.88
N PRO A 179 -14.82 4.75 9.14
CA PRO A 179 -14.67 5.03 7.71
C PRO A 179 -13.41 5.84 7.38
N CYS A 180 -12.78 5.53 6.24
CA CYS A 180 -11.64 6.31 5.74
C CYS A 180 -12.07 7.74 5.40
N LYS A 181 -11.18 8.72 5.62
CA LYS A 181 -11.47 10.15 5.42
C LYS A 181 -10.45 10.83 4.52
N GLY A 182 -10.88 11.68 3.60
CA GLY A 182 -9.96 12.45 2.77
C GLY A 182 -9.10 11.57 1.85
N ILE A 183 -9.73 10.59 1.20
CA ILE A 183 -9.06 9.76 0.19
C ILE A 183 -9.19 10.44 -1.16
N THR A 184 -8.07 10.64 -1.84
CA THR A 184 -8.03 11.23 -3.19
C THR A 184 -7.41 10.25 -4.18
N LEU A 185 -8.10 10.06 -5.31
CA LEU A 185 -7.58 9.37 -6.49
C LEU A 185 -7.46 10.38 -7.61
N LYS A 186 -6.24 10.61 -8.10
CA LYS A 186 -5.94 11.62 -9.10
C LYS A 186 -5.16 11.02 -10.26
N ASP A 187 -5.66 11.16 -11.48
CA ASP A 187 -4.97 10.71 -12.70
C ASP A 187 -4.51 9.23 -12.60
N ILE A 188 -5.47 8.32 -12.45
CA ILE A 188 -5.24 6.86 -12.37
C ILE A 188 -5.50 6.25 -13.74
N HIS A 189 -4.53 5.50 -14.28
CA HIS A 189 -4.63 4.83 -15.56
C HIS A 189 -4.01 3.43 -15.51
N LEU A 190 -4.83 2.42 -15.22
CA LEU A 190 -4.44 1.01 -15.12
C LEU A 190 -5.18 0.21 -16.18
N GLU A 191 -4.45 -0.55 -16.98
CA GLU A 191 -5.01 -1.43 -17.99
C GLU A 191 -5.00 -2.88 -17.52
N TYR A 192 -6.12 -3.57 -17.69
CA TYR A 192 -6.19 -5.00 -17.44
C TYR A 192 -5.56 -5.78 -18.59
N THR A 193 -4.51 -6.55 -18.30
CA THR A 193 -3.78 -7.34 -19.30
C THR A 193 -4.14 -8.83 -19.30
N GLY A 194 -5.03 -9.27 -18.40
CA GLY A 194 -5.39 -10.69 -18.25
C GLY A 194 -4.68 -11.36 -17.08
N ASP A 195 -5.41 -12.19 -16.33
CA ASP A 195 -4.83 -13.21 -15.47
C ASP A 195 -4.69 -14.51 -16.30
N PRO A 196 -3.46 -15.05 -16.49
CA PRO A 196 -3.27 -16.34 -17.16
C PRO A 196 -4.02 -17.51 -16.51
N ASP A 197 -4.27 -17.41 -15.21
CA ASP A 197 -4.81 -18.49 -14.39
C ASP A 197 -6.31 -18.36 -14.11
N HIS A 198 -6.91 -17.19 -14.35
CA HIS A 198 -8.32 -16.91 -14.04
C HIS A 198 -9.02 -16.08 -15.13
N ASN A 199 -9.98 -16.71 -15.82
CA ASN A 199 -10.90 -15.99 -16.70
C ASN A 199 -12.15 -15.60 -15.92
N GLU A 200 -12.18 -14.38 -15.40
CA GLU A 200 -13.38 -13.79 -14.81
C GLU A 200 -14.17 -12.96 -15.81
N ASP A 201 -15.48 -13.20 -15.88
CA ASP A 201 -16.45 -12.40 -16.64
C ASP A 201 -16.78 -11.04 -15.97
N THR A 202 -16.03 -10.66 -14.93
CA THR A 202 -16.24 -9.42 -14.19
C THR A 202 -15.74 -8.21 -15.00
N PRO A 203 -16.50 -7.10 -15.07
CA PRO A 203 -16.03 -5.87 -15.68
C PRO A 203 -14.83 -5.30 -14.94
N PHE A 204 -13.91 -4.69 -15.70
CA PHE A 204 -12.79 -3.96 -15.12
C PHE A 204 -13.31 -2.78 -14.30
N SER A 205 -12.97 -2.72 -13.01
CA SER A 205 -13.69 -1.88 -12.05
C SER A 205 -12.86 -1.47 -10.82
N SER A 206 -13.44 -0.56 -10.03
CA SER A 206 -13.00 -0.19 -8.69
C SER A 206 -14.06 -0.60 -7.67
N ASN A 207 -13.64 -1.04 -6.48
CA ASN A 207 -14.53 -1.40 -5.39
C ASN A 207 -14.21 -0.57 -4.14
N CYS A 208 -15.21 0.10 -3.57
CA CYS A 208 -15.06 0.94 -2.39
C CYS A 208 -16.16 0.64 -1.37
N THR A 209 -15.79 0.51 -0.11
CA THR A 209 -16.73 0.39 1.01
C THR A 209 -16.35 1.38 2.11
N ASN A 210 -17.35 2.04 2.69
CA ASN A 210 -17.20 2.98 3.81
C ASN A 210 -16.16 4.09 3.56
N VAL A 211 -16.13 4.63 2.34
CA VAL A 211 -15.22 5.72 1.97
C VAL A 211 -15.91 6.66 0.99
N LYS A 212 -15.66 7.97 1.15
CA LYS A 212 -15.97 8.96 0.11
C LYS A 212 -14.66 9.37 -0.54
N VAL A 213 -14.54 9.08 -1.83
CA VAL A 213 -13.33 9.34 -2.60
C VAL A 213 -13.50 10.63 -3.39
N ASN A 214 -12.47 11.47 -3.35
CA ASN A 214 -12.35 12.62 -4.22
C ASN A 214 -11.59 12.22 -5.49
N TYR A 215 -12.28 12.20 -6.62
CA TYR A 215 -11.69 11.84 -7.92
C TYR A 215 -11.29 13.10 -8.69
N ILE A 216 -10.08 13.11 -9.24
CA ILE A 216 -9.55 14.23 -10.03
C ILE A 216 -8.92 13.70 -11.31
N GLY A 217 -9.25 14.31 -12.45
CA GLY A 217 -8.64 13.95 -13.74
C GLY A 217 -9.03 12.57 -14.24
N GLU A 218 -8.10 11.89 -14.91
CA GLU A 218 -8.35 10.60 -15.55
C GLU A 218 -8.59 9.48 -14.52
N GLN A 219 -9.54 8.59 -14.79
CA GLN A 219 -9.86 7.43 -13.96
C GLN A 219 -10.12 6.21 -14.85
N LEU A 220 -9.09 5.36 -14.97
CA LEU A 220 -9.17 4.01 -15.50
C LEU A 220 -8.44 3.11 -14.49
N PRO A 221 -9.11 2.17 -13.79
CA PRO A 221 -10.52 1.78 -13.89
C PRO A 221 -11.51 2.92 -13.58
N PRO A 222 -12.79 2.76 -13.95
CA PRO A 222 -13.83 3.71 -13.57
C PRO A 222 -13.89 3.93 -12.05
N PRO A 223 -14.28 5.14 -11.58
CA PRO A 223 -14.53 5.43 -10.17
C PRO A 223 -15.48 4.42 -9.52
N CYS A 224 -15.35 4.22 -8.20
CA CYS A 224 -16.32 3.44 -7.44
C CYS A 224 -17.73 4.04 -7.54
N ALA A 225 -18.72 3.16 -7.64
CA ALA A 225 -20.14 3.53 -7.68
C ALA A 225 -20.68 3.99 -6.33
#